data_AF-A0A7Y2YL99-F1
#
_entry.id   AF-A0A7Y2YL99-F1
#
_cell.length_a   1.000
_cell.length_b   1.000
_cell.length_c   1.000
_cell.angle_alpha   90.00
_cell.angle_beta   90.00
_cell.angle_gamma   90.00
#
_symmetry.space_group_name_H-M   'P 1'
#
loop_
_entity.id
_entity.type
_entity.pdbx_description
1 polymer ?
#
loop_
_entity_poly.entity_id
_entity_poly.type
_entity_poly.pdbx_seq_one_letter_code
_entity_poly.pdbx_strand_id
1 'polypeptide(L)'
;MNVLRLLPVILSFLLLGAHFYRGGHVILTAFCGALLLLLFLRRSWVPLVFQVLLGLGAIEWLRTLYFLAAMRIAWNEPWTRMALILLAVALFTAFSGLVFRGAALRAYYRAERH
;
A
#
# COMPACT_ATOMS: atom_id res chain seq x y z
N MET A 1 12.77 17.81 1.60
CA MET A 1 12.28 16.68 0.79
C MET A 1 10.99 17.09 0.14
N ASN A 2 10.74 16.65 -1.09
CA ASN A 2 9.45 16.91 -1.73
C ASN A 2 8.49 15.77 -1.38
N VAL A 3 7.32 16.11 -0.83
CA VAL A 3 6.25 15.14 -0.49
C VAL A 3 5.84 14.29 -1.70
N LEU A 4 6.02 14.83 -2.90
CA LEU A 4 5.85 14.12 -4.19
C LEU A 4 6.57 12.77 -4.25
N ARG A 5 7.71 12.59 -3.56
CA ARG A 5 8.44 11.30 -3.54
C ARG A 5 7.77 10.23 -2.69
N LEU A 6 6.92 10.62 -1.74
CA LEU A 6 6.14 9.72 -0.89
C LEU A 6 4.73 9.48 -1.44
N LEU A 7 4.35 10.19 -2.51
CA LEU A 7 3.03 10.09 -3.13
C LEU A 7 2.61 8.65 -3.46
N PRO A 8 3.48 7.76 -3.99
CA PRO A 8 3.09 6.36 -4.24
C PRO A 8 2.69 5.64 -2.95
N VAL A 9 3.46 5.82 -1.87
CA VAL A 9 3.18 5.22 -0.56
C VAL A 9 1.87 5.76 0.03
N ILE A 10 1.68 7.07 -0.04
CA ILE A 10 0.45 7.73 0.45
C ILE A 10 -0.76 7.17 -0.29
N LEU A 11 -0.73 7.13 -1.63
CA LEU A 11 -1.82 6.60 -2.43
C LEU A 11 -2.10 5.12 -2.13
N SER A 12 -1.08 4.28 -2.00
CA SER A 12 -1.25 2.87 -1.64
C SER A 12 -1.97 2.69 -0.30
N PHE A 13 -1.61 3.47 0.72
CA PHE A 13 -2.25 3.41 2.03
C PHE A 13 -3.68 3.97 2.03
N LEU A 14 -3.95 5.01 1.23
CA LEU A 14 -5.31 5.52 1.04
C LEU A 14 -6.20 4.49 0.35
N LEU A 15 -5.69 3.81 -0.70
CA LEU A 15 -6.42 2.73 -1.39
C LEU A 15 -6.71 1.56 -0.45
N LEU A 16 -5.72 1.13 0.36
CA LEU A 16 -5.92 0.09 1.38
C LEU A 16 -6.93 0.51 2.45
N GLY A 17 -6.84 1.75 2.94
CA GLY A 17 -7.80 2.30 3.89
C GLY A 17 -9.23 2.30 3.33
N ALA A 18 -9.42 2.75 2.09
CA ALA A 18 -10.71 2.72 1.41
C ALA A 18 -11.24 1.28 1.21
N HIS A 19 -10.35 0.33 0.91
CA HIS A 19 -10.70 -1.09 0.83
C HIS A 19 -11.21 -1.63 2.16
N PHE A 20 -10.47 -1.40 3.26
CA PHE A 20 -10.90 -1.83 4.59
C PHE A 20 -12.18 -1.15 5.05
N TYR A 21 -12.36 0.13 4.73
CA TYR A 21 -13.58 0.86 5.02
C TYR A 21 -14.79 0.25 4.32
N ARG A 22 -14.65 -0.08 3.03
CA ARG A 22 -15.69 -0.78 2.25
C ARG A 22 -16.00 -2.17 2.82
N GLY A 23 -15.02 -2.85 3.40
CA GLY A 23 -15.20 -4.12 4.11
C GLY A 23 -15.76 -3.98 5.53
N GLY A 24 -16.07 -2.77 6.01
CA GLY A 24 -16.55 -2.52 7.38
C GLY A 24 -15.47 -2.53 8.46
N HIS A 25 -14.19 -2.69 8.09
CA HIS A 25 -13.06 -2.71 9.02
C HIS A 25 -12.56 -1.30 9.36
N VAL A 26 -13.35 -0.58 10.16
CA VAL A 26 -13.07 0.82 10.55
C VAL A 26 -11.72 0.95 11.30
N ILE A 27 -11.38 -0.02 12.15
CA ILE A 27 -10.12 0.00 12.91
C ILE A 27 -8.91 -0.05 11.95
N LEU A 28 -8.93 -0.95 10.96
CA LEU A 28 -7.86 -1.05 9.97
C LEU A 28 -7.78 0.20 9.09
N THR A 29 -8.93 0.81 8.78
CA THR A 29 -8.99 2.07 8.04
C THR A 29 -8.27 3.19 8.80
N ALA A 30 -8.61 3.37 10.09
CA ALA A 30 -7.97 4.35 10.94
C ALA A 30 -6.47 4.06 11.10
N PHE A 31 -6.10 2.78 11.22
CA PHE A 31 -4.70 2.34 11.30
C PHE A 31 -3.91 2.71 10.04
N CYS A 32 -4.47 2.51 8.84
CA CYS A 32 -3.83 2.96 7.58
C CYS A 32 -3.59 4.47 7.57
N GLY A 33 -4.55 5.28 8.04
CA GLY A 33 -4.40 6.72 8.17
C GLY A 33 -3.35 7.13 9.20
N ALA A 34 -3.35 6.50 10.38
CA ALA A 34 -2.39 6.77 11.44
C ALA A 34 -0.96 6.42 11.02
N LEU A 35 -0.76 5.32 10.29
CA LEU A 35 0.54 4.93 9.79
C LEU A 35 1.15 5.99 8.87
N LEU A 36 0.35 6.68 8.04
CA LEU A 36 0.86 7.78 7.20
C LEU A 36 1.55 8.88 8.01
N LEU A 37 1.14 9.10 9.26
CA LEU A 37 1.80 10.07 10.15
C LEU A 37 3.23 9.66 10.51
N LEU A 38 3.53 8.36 10.51
CA LEU A 38 4.89 7.85 10.74
C LEU A 38 5.85 8.24 9.62
N LEU A 39 5.38 8.59 8.41
CA LEU A 39 6.25 9.03 7.32
C LEU A 39 7.01 10.32 7.67
N PHE A 40 6.43 11.16 8.54
CA PHE A 40 7.05 12.39 9.02
C PHE A 40 8.12 12.14 10.09
N LEU A 41 8.10 10.96 10.72
CA LEU A 41 9.06 10.58 11.74
C LEU A 41 10.39 10.18 11.09
N ARG A 42 11.49 10.82 11.51
CA ARG A 42 12.82 10.70 10.88
C ARG A 42 13.59 9.45 11.30
N ARG A 43 12.90 8.34 11.57
CA ARG A 43 13.50 7.12 12.14
C ARG A 43 13.93 6.14 11.07
N SER A 44 15.05 5.45 11.30
CA SER A 44 15.61 4.48 10.36
C SER A 44 14.77 3.22 10.17
N TRP A 45 13.86 2.91 11.11
CA TRP A 45 12.96 1.74 11.02
C TRP A 45 11.70 2.01 10.20
N VAL A 46 11.31 3.28 10.00
CA VAL A 46 10.09 3.66 9.26
C VAL A 46 10.08 3.08 7.84
N PRO A 47 11.14 3.22 7.03
CA PRO A 47 11.20 2.60 5.71
C PRO A 47 10.98 1.09 5.69
N LEU A 48 11.46 0.37 6.72
CA LEU A 48 11.33 -1.09 6.80
C LEU A 48 9.87 -1.46 7.08
N VAL A 49 9.25 -0.79 8.05
CA VAL A 49 7.84 -1.01 8.39
C VAL A 49 6.94 -0.76 7.17
N PHE A 50 7.14 0.35 6.47
CA PHE A 50 6.35 0.64 5.27
C PHE A 50 6.58 -0.36 4.13
N GLN A 51 7.81 -0.83 3.90
CA GLN A 51 8.08 -1.87 2.89
C GLN A 51 7.36 -3.18 3.22
N VAL A 52 7.38 -3.61 4.48
CA VAL A 52 6.68 -4.82 4.92
C VAL A 52 5.17 -4.65 4.77
N LEU A 53 4.61 -3.52 5.25
CA LEU A 53 3.17 -3.26 5.18
C LEU A 53 2.65 -3.12 3.74
N LEU A 54 3.42 -2.51 2.84
CA LEU A 54 3.09 -2.44 1.42
C LEU A 54 3.14 -3.83 0.77
N GLY A 55 4.09 -4.69 1.18
CA GLY A 55 4.12 -6.10 0.79
C GLY A 55 2.86 -6.84 1.22
N LEU A 56 2.45 -6.70 2.49
CA LEU A 56 1.21 -7.28 3.02
C LEU A 56 -0.03 -6.72 2.30
N GLY A 57 -0.06 -5.41 2.03
CA GLY A 57 -1.13 -4.78 1.27
C GLY A 57 -1.24 -5.31 -0.16
N ALA A 58 -0.11 -5.58 -0.82
CA ALA A 58 -0.11 -6.22 -2.14
C ALA A 58 -0.69 -7.65 -2.08
N ILE A 59 -0.35 -8.42 -1.05
CA ILE A 59 -0.94 -9.75 -0.80
C ILE A 59 -2.45 -9.63 -0.60
N GLU A 60 -2.91 -8.64 0.15
CA GLU A 60 -4.34 -8.39 0.38
C GLU A 60 -5.09 -8.06 -0.92
N TRP A 61 -4.47 -7.30 -1.83
CA TRP A 61 -5.02 -7.06 -3.16
C TRP A 61 -5.10 -8.34 -4.00
N LEU A 62 -4.09 -9.21 -3.94
CA LEU A 62 -4.12 -10.51 -4.63
C LEU A 62 -5.20 -11.44 -4.04
N ARG A 63 -5.38 -11.43 -2.72
CA ARG A 63 -6.47 -12.16 -2.04
C ARG A 63 -7.84 -11.67 -2.51
N THR A 64 -8.02 -10.35 -2.56
CA THR A 64 -9.26 -9.70 -3.04
C THR A 64 -9.52 -10.03 -4.51
N LEU A 65 -8.49 -9.96 -5.34
CA LEU A 65 -8.53 -10.36 -6.75
C LEU A 65 -9.04 -11.78 -6.91
N TYR A 66 -8.43 -12.73 -6.20
CA TYR A 66 -8.79 -14.14 -6.26
C TYR A 66 -10.26 -14.37 -5.89
N PHE A 67 -10.71 -13.80 -4.76
CA PHE A 67 -12.08 -13.98 -4.28
C PHE A 67 -13.12 -13.39 -5.25
N LEU A 68 -12.90 -12.15 -5.72
CA LEU A 68 -13.83 -11.51 -6.64
C LEU A 68 -13.84 -12.15 -8.03
N ALA A 69 -12.69 -12.62 -8.51
CA ALA A 69 -12.61 -13.35 -9.77
C ALA A 69 -13.37 -14.68 -9.67
N ALA A 70 -13.14 -15.46 -8.61
CA ALA A 70 -13.83 -16.73 -8.37
C ALA A 70 -15.36 -16.55 -8.32
N MET A 71 -15.83 -15.53 -7.59
CA MET A 71 -17.25 -15.20 -7.49
C MET A 71 -17.86 -14.83 -8.86
N ARG A 72 -17.20 -13.96 -9.64
CA ARG A 72 -17.67 -13.57 -10.97
C ARG A 72 -17.68 -14.73 -11.96
N ILE A 73 -16.66 -15.59 -11.93
CA ILE A 73 -16.61 -16.79 -12.76
C ILE A 73 -17.79 -17.72 -12.44
N ALA A 74 -18.10 -17.92 -11.15
CA ALA A 74 -19.24 -18.74 -10.72
C ALA A 74 -20.60 -18.17 -11.18
N TRP A 75 -20.71 -16.85 -11.32
CA TRP A 75 -21.90 -16.17 -11.83
C TRP A 75 -21.87 -15.88 -13.34
N ASN A 76 -20.89 -16.43 -14.07
CA ASN A 76 -20.70 -16.22 -15.50
C ASN A 76 -20.61 -14.73 -15.89
N GLU A 77 -20.06 -13.91 -15.00
CA GLU A 77 -19.84 -12.47 -15.19
C GLU A 77 -18.45 -12.18 -15.76
N PRO A 78 -18.28 -11.08 -16.51
CA PRO A 78 -16.97 -10.62 -16.96
C PRO A 78 -16.08 -10.22 -15.77
N TRP A 79 -14.92 -10.85 -15.65
CA TRP A 79 -13.97 -10.65 -14.54
C TRP A 79 -12.60 -10.13 -14.99
N THR A 80 -12.24 -10.28 -16.27
CA THR A 80 -10.90 -9.97 -16.79
C THR A 80 -10.49 -8.52 -16.58
N ARG A 81 -11.38 -7.56 -16.89
CA ARG A 81 -11.12 -6.12 -16.66
C ARG A 81 -10.87 -5.82 -15.18
N MET A 82 -11.70 -6.34 -14.29
CA MET A 82 -11.53 -6.19 -12.84
C MET A 82 -10.19 -6.80 -12.40
N ALA A 83 -9.84 -7.96 -12.93
CA ALA A 83 -8.62 -8.65 -12.58
C ALA A 83 -7.35 -7.86 -12.95
N LEU A 84 -7.33 -7.30 -14.16
CA LEU A 84 -6.22 -6.45 -14.61
C LEU A 84 -6.07 -5.20 -13.73
N ILE A 85 -7.17 -4.57 -13.34
CA ILE A 85 -7.15 -3.40 -12.46
C ILE A 85 -6.58 -3.77 -11.08
N LEU A 86 -7.11 -4.81 -10.45
CA LEU A 86 -6.66 -5.21 -9.11
C LEU A 86 -5.21 -5.70 -9.09
N LEU A 87 -4.79 -6.41 -10.14
CA LEU A 87 -3.39 -6.80 -10.30
C LEU A 87 -2.48 -5.57 -10.44
N ALA A 88 -2.87 -4.58 -11.24
CA ALA A 88 -2.13 -3.33 -11.36
C ALA A 88 -2.04 -2.58 -10.03
N VAL A 89 -3.13 -2.54 -9.25
CA VAL A 89 -3.13 -1.94 -7.89
C VAL A 89 -2.21 -2.73 -6.94
N ALA A 90 -2.20 -4.06 -7.01
CA ALA A 90 -1.31 -4.90 -6.21
C ALA A 90 0.17 -4.61 -6.52
N LEU A 91 0.54 -4.58 -7.81
CA LEU A 91 1.90 -4.27 -8.26
C LEU A 91 2.31 -2.84 -7.90
N PHE A 92 1.43 -1.86 -8.11
CA PHE A 92 1.66 -0.48 -7.69
C PHE A 92 1.92 -0.38 -6.18
N THR A 93 1.14 -1.10 -5.37
CA THR A 93 1.31 -1.15 -3.91
C THR A 93 2.66 -1.77 -3.54
N ALA A 94 3.04 -2.90 -4.15
CA ALA A 94 4.33 -3.53 -3.92
C ALA A 94 5.52 -2.62 -4.30
N PHE A 95 5.44 -1.99 -5.47
CA PHE A 95 6.52 -1.13 -5.97
C PHE A 95 6.60 0.23 -5.28
N SER A 96 5.53 0.69 -4.63
CA SER A 96 5.56 1.93 -3.84
C SER A 96 6.60 1.87 -2.72
N GLY A 97 6.93 0.68 -2.21
CA GLY A 97 8.00 0.51 -1.20
C GLY A 97 9.41 0.81 -1.73
N LEU A 98 9.62 0.77 -3.05
CA LEU A 98 10.93 1.01 -3.66
C LEU A 98 11.37 2.47 -3.56
N VAL A 99 10.45 3.43 -3.34
CA VAL A 99 10.80 4.85 -3.19
C VAL A 99 11.79 5.05 -2.04
N PHE A 100 11.66 4.25 -0.97
CA PHE A 100 12.56 4.29 0.19
C PHE A 100 13.99 3.84 -0.12
N ARG A 101 14.23 3.16 -1.26
CA ARG A 101 15.58 2.82 -1.75
C ARG A 101 16.23 3.97 -2.51
N GLY A 102 15.52 5.07 -2.79
CA GLY A 102 16.10 6.25 -3.43
C GLY A 102 17.11 6.99 -2.52
N ALA A 103 18.18 7.54 -3.10
CA ALA A 103 19.25 8.22 -2.34
C ALA A 103 18.73 9.32 -1.40
N ALA A 104 17.77 10.14 -1.85
CA ALA A 104 17.23 11.23 -1.04
C ALA A 104 16.41 10.77 0.19
N LEU A 105 15.54 9.76 0.03
CA LEU A 105 14.77 9.23 1.15
C LEU A 105 15.67 8.43 2.11
N ARG A 106 16.64 7.67 1.58
CA ARG A 106 17.65 7.01 2.41
C ARG A 106 18.44 8.01 3.26
N ALA A 107 18.86 9.14 2.69
CA ALA A 107 19.58 10.19 3.43
C ALA A 107 18.71 10.78 4.55
N TYR A 108 17.43 11.07 4.26
CA TYR A 108 16.51 11.62 5.25
C TYR A 108 16.30 10.70 6.47
N TYR A 109 16.04 9.41 6.25
CA TYR A 109 15.78 8.45 7.33
C TYR A 109 17.07 7.92 7.99
N ARG A 110 18.25 8.18 7.43
CA ARG A 110 19.56 7.84 8.04
C ARG A 110 20.14 8.94 8.91
N ALA A 111 19.70 10.20 8.75
CA ALA A 111 20.25 11.34 9.47
C ALA A 111 20.10 11.26 11.01
N GLU A 112 19.28 10.34 11.52
CA GLU A 112 19.09 10.07 12.95
C GLU A 112 20.09 9.06 13.56
N ARG A 113 21.00 8.49 12.77
CA ARG A 113 22.00 7.51 13.27
C ARG A 113 23.27 8.14 13.86
N HIS A 114 23.23 9.43 14.19
CA HIS A 114 24.31 10.17 14.84
C HIS A 114 23.83 10.78 16.14
#